data_AF-A0A923QB42-F1
#
_entry.id   AF-A0A923QB42-F1
#
_cell.length_a   1.000
_cell.length_b   1.000
_cell.length_c   1.000
_cell.angle_alpha   90.00
_cell.angle_beta   90.00
_cell.angle_gamma   90.00
#
_symmetry.space_group_name_H-M   'P 1'
#
loop_
_entity.id
_entity.type
_entity.pdbx_description
1 polymer ?
#
loop_
_entity_poly.entity_id
_entity_poly.type
_entity_poly.pdbx_seq_one_letter_code
_entity_poly.pdbx_strand_id
1 'polypeptide(L)' 'GTTSAAAVTLGKRLSRDFYVAYERSLAGTLGTFYIFYDLSKRFTLRAQTGEQSAVDLIFTLPYD' A
#
# COMPACT_ATOMS: atom_id res chain seq x y z
N GLY A 1 18.09 12.29 22.53
CA GLY A 1 17.49 12.95 21.36
C GLY A 1 16.37 12.07 20.86
N THR A 2 15.17 12.61 20.68
CA THR A 2 14.07 11.88 20.04
C THR A 2 14.41 11.79 18.56
N THR A 3 14.93 10.66 18.11
CA THR A 3 15.04 10.37 16.69
C THR A 3 13.62 10.35 16.14
N SER A 4 13.15 11.50 15.68
CA SER A 4 11.95 11.59 14.86
C SER A 4 12.28 10.75 13.65
N ALA A 5 11.82 9.50 13.62
CA ALA A 5 12.07 8.57 12.53
C ALA A 5 11.48 9.22 11.28
N ALA A 6 12.32 9.89 10.51
CA ALA A 6 11.90 10.52 9.28
C ALA A 6 11.66 9.39 8.28
N ALA A 7 10.45 9.30 7.73
CA ALA A 7 10.12 8.34 6.69
C ALA A 7 9.76 9.12 5.41
N VAL A 8 10.18 8.60 4.26
CA VAL A 8 9.85 9.15 2.95
C VAL A 8 8.89 8.19 2.28
N THR A 9 7.70 8.68 1.95
CA THR A 9 6.68 7.92 1.23
C THR A 9 6.58 8.43 -0.19
N LEU A 10 6.76 7.54 -1.16
CA LEU A 10 6.69 7.81 -2.59
C LEU A 10 5.49 7.07 -3.18
N GLY A 11 4.50 7.80 -3.64
CA GLY A 11 3.30 7.25 -4.28
C GLY A 11 3.26 7.53 -5.77
N LYS A 12 2.85 6.53 -6.57
CA LYS A 12 2.50 6.72 -7.98
C LYS A 12 1.10 6.21 -8.24
N ARG A 13 0.25 7.09 -8.78
CA ARG A 13 -1.05 6.73 -9.33
C ARG A 13 -0.87 6.48 -10.82
N LEU A 14 -0.94 5.21 -11.23
CA LEU A 14 -0.83 4.84 -12.64
C LEU A 14 -2.18 4.91 -13.35
N SER A 15 -3.25 4.61 -12.62
CA SER A 15 -4.64 4.67 -13.09
C SER A 15 -5.55 5.15 -11.96
N ARG A 16 -6.84 5.36 -12.24
CA ARG A 16 -7.81 5.69 -11.18
C ARG A 16 -7.91 4.57 -10.14
N ASP A 17 -7.80 3.34 -10.61
CA ASP A 17 -8.01 2.09 -9.88
C ASP A 17 -6.71 1.36 -9.52
N PHE A 18 -5.55 1.89 -9.92
CA PHE A 18 -4.24 1.32 -9.62
C PHE A 18 -3.30 2.35 -8.99
N TYR A 19 -2.95 2.11 -7.73
CA TYR A 19 -2.11 2.97 -6.93
C TYR A 19 -1.03 2.15 -6.24
N VAL A 20 0.20 2.62 -6.31
CA VAL A 20 1.34 2.02 -5.61
C VAL A 20 2.00 3.06 -4.74
N ALA A 21 2.47 2.65 -3.57
CA ALA A 21 3.24 3.49 -2.68
C ALA A 21 4.41 2.72 -2.10
N TYR A 22 5.54 3.39 -1.88
CA TYR A 22 6.70 2.84 -1.22
C TYR A 22 7.13 3.79 -0.12
N GLU A 23 7.18 3.31 1.10
CA GLU A 23 7.69 4.01 2.25
C GLU A 23 9.08 3.49 2.62
N ARG A 24 10.00 4.40 2.90
CA ARG A 24 11.34 4.08 3.37
C ARG A 24 11.69 4.96 4.56
N SER A 25 12.09 4.32 5.66
CA SER A 25 12.64 5.04 6.81
C SER A 25 14.02 5.61 6.47
N LEU A 26 14.31 6.83 6.94
CA LEU A 26 15.64 7.45 6.91
C LEU A 26 16.43 7.13 8.20
N ALA A 27 15.73 6.70 9.26
CA ALA A 27 16.33 6.31 10.53
C ALA A 27 16.71 4.81 10.59
N GLY A 28 16.29 4.00 9.61
CA GLY A 28 16.58 2.57 9.51
C GLY A 28 16.46 2.05 8.07
N THR A 29 16.90 0.83 7.79
CA THR A 29 16.91 0.25 6.43
C THR A 29 15.57 -0.38 6.00
N LEU A 30 14.62 -0.47 6.91
CA LEU A 30 13.31 -1.06 6.69
C LEU A 30 12.43 -0.13 5.84
N GLY A 31 11.74 -0.72 4.86
CA GLY A 31 10.81 -0.01 4.00
C GLY A 31 9.61 -0.89 3.68
N THR A 32 8.45 -0.26 3.50
CA THR A 32 7.17 -0.92 3.24
C THR A 32 6.62 -0.47 1.90
N PHE A 33 6.37 -1.43 1.03
CA PHE A 33 5.71 -1.27 -0.24
C PHE A 33 4.23 -1.59 -0.11
N TYR A 34 3.39 -0.77 -0.70
CA TYR A 34 1.94 -0.89 -0.73
C TYR A 34 1.45 -0.88 -2.17
N ILE A 35 0.54 -1.79 -2.48
CA ILE A 35 -0.11 -1.92 -3.78
C ILE A 35 -1.61 -1.93 -3.53
N PHE A 36 -2.33 -1.10 -4.26
CA PHE A 36 -3.79 -1.04 -4.26
C PHE A 36 -4.24 -1.17 -5.71
N TYR A 37 -5.03 -2.21 -5.98
CA TYR A 37 -5.54 -2.48 -7.30
C TYR A 37 -7.00 -2.92 -7.27
N ASP A 38 -7.88 -2.15 -7.88
CA ASP A 38 -9.26 -2.60 -8.09
C ASP A 38 -9.31 -3.37 -9.42
N LEU A 39 -9.32 -4.71 -9.32
CA LEU A 39 -9.45 -5.59 -10.49
C LEU A 39 -10.81 -5.40 -11.19
N SER A 40 -11.83 -4.99 -10.44
CA SER A 40 -13.19 -4.75 -10.93
C SER A 40 -13.96 -3.91 -9.91
N LYS A 41 -15.14 -3.41 -10.26
CA LYS A 41 -16.05 -2.66 -9.34
C LYS A 41 -16.41 -3.42 -8.05
N ARG A 42 -16.14 -4.72 -7.99
CA ARG A 42 -16.46 -5.61 -6.87
C ARG A 42 -15.22 -6.25 -6.25
N PHE A 43 -14.04 -6.13 -6.85
CA PHE A 43 -12.84 -6.81 -6.38
C PHE A 43 -11.72 -5.80 -6.20
N THR A 44 -11.37 -5.57 -4.94
CA THR A 44 -10.27 -4.70 -4.52
C THR A 44 -9.16 -5.57 -3.95
N LEU A 45 -7.95 -5.42 -4.48
CA LEU A 45 -6.76 -6.09 -3.98
C LEU A 45 -5.85 -5.06 -3.31
N ARG A 46 -5.41 -5.39 -2.10
CA ARG A 46 -4.46 -4.59 -1.34
C ARG A 46 -3.32 -5.50 -0.92
N ALA A 47 -2.10 -5.15 -1.27
CA ALA A 47 -0.92 -5.85 -0.80
C ALA A 47 -0.02 -4.86 -0.07
N GLN A 48 0.58 -5.31 1.02
CA GLN A 48 1.65 -4.60 1.69
C GLN A 48 2.82 -5.56 1.90
N THR A 49 4.05 -5.11 1.66
CA THR A 49 5.25 -5.92 1.83
C THR A 49 6.40 -5.05 2.29
N GLY A 50 7.03 -5.43 3.40
CA GLY A 50 8.09 -4.68 4.05
C GLY A 50 8.68 -5.54 5.16
N GLU A 51 8.64 -5.06 6.40
CA GLU A 51 8.87 -5.94 7.56
C GLU A 51 7.86 -7.08 7.65
N GLN A 52 6.60 -6.78 7.34
CA GLN A 52 5.53 -7.75 7.35
C GLN A 52 4.84 -7.74 5.99
N SER A 53 4.71 -8.93 5.40
CA SER A 53 4.03 -9.10 4.13
C SER A 53 2.62 -9.61 4.36
N ALA A 54 1.64 -8.91 3.80
CA ALA A 54 0.23 -9.26 3.85
C ALA A 54 -0.46 -8.92 2.53
N VAL A 55 -1.47 -9.71 2.19
CA VAL A 55 -2.28 -9.51 0.99
C VAL A 55 -3.74 -9.69 1.37
N ASP A 56 -4.53 -8.65 1.12
CA ASP A 56 -5.96 -8.61 1.34
C ASP A 56 -6.68 -8.61 -0.02
N LEU A 57 -7.68 -9.47 -0.15
CA LEU A 57 -8.63 -9.44 -1.24
C LEU A 57 -10.01 -9.12 -0.68
N ILE A 58 -10.56 -7.99 -1.11
CA ILE A 58 -11.86 -7.50 -0.68
C ILE A 58 -12.84 -7.72 -1.83
N PHE A 59 -13.90 -8.47 -1.54
CA PHE A 59 -15.00 -8.68 -2.47
C PHE A 59 -16.26 -7.96 -1.99
N THR A 60 -16.81 -7.09 -2.83
CA THR A 60 -18.01 -6.32 -2.55
C THR A 60 -19.17 -6.84 -3.39
N LEU A 61 -20.19 -7.37 -2.72
CA LEU A 61 -21.47 -7.75 -3.31
C LEU A 61 -22.50 -6.65 -3.01
N PRO A 62 -22.82 -5.78 -3.98
CA PRO A 62 -24.00 -4.95 -3.86
C PRO A 62 -25.24 -5.84 -3.97
N TYR A 63 -26.10 -5.79 -2.96
CA TYR A 63 -27.47 -6.27 -3.05
C TYR A 63 -28.35 -5.08 -3.43
N ASP A 64 -29.15 -5.25 -4.48
CA ASP A 64 -30.22 -4.33 -4.90
C ASP A 64 -31.55 -4.85 -4.35
#